data_AF-A0A356FX39-F1
#
_entry.id   AF-A0A356FX39-F1
#
_cell.length_a   1.000
_cell.length_b   1.000
_cell.length_c   1.000
_cell.angle_alpha   90.00
_cell.angle_beta   90.00
_cell.angle_gamma   90.00
#
_symmetry.space_group_name_H-M   'P 1'
#
loop_
_entity.id
_entity.type
_entity.pdbx_description
1 polymer ?
#
loop_
_entity_poly.entity_id
_entity_poly.type
_entity_poly.pdbx_seq_one_letter_code
_entity_poly.pdbx_strand_id
1 'polypeptide(L)'
;MQFLFRAGLFFLAMVGSYIGSLKFQSPNPADLLVGGAIIVVCVIVLFLFTRNLWKFLGCFATLGLVAALIGGMVLLVSGSNMVENVTALFTNKGKTAEEAQPALPSQPVNPQTGMPQQAAQPVLQGNVSKILAGDRFVVNGMPVRLYGIAAPVAGQSCTDAHNRAYDCGYVSARRLQEIIGSDSVSCKIMNQNNQGELMAACSVSSFDLGAVMVEAGWAIALPNITPIYVPYEQKARQNKAGLWEGQFQTPWEWQAQQRQIQERASKIQVPKVSLPTKKRKSIFDNL
;
A
#
# COMPACT_ATOMS: atom_id res chain seq x y z
N MET A 1 -23.71 -6.27 -12.70
CA MET A 1 -24.35 -6.96 -13.86
C MET A 1 -25.29 -6.04 -14.64
N GLN A 2 -26.19 -5.28 -13.99
CA GLN A 2 -27.10 -4.33 -14.67
C GLN A 2 -26.39 -3.24 -15.50
N PHE A 3 -25.26 -2.70 -15.04
CA PHE A 3 -24.57 -1.61 -15.74
C PHE A 3 -23.99 -2.05 -17.10
N LEU A 4 -23.44 -3.27 -17.16
CA LEU A 4 -22.88 -3.84 -18.39
C LEU A 4 -23.98 -4.24 -19.38
N PHE A 5 -25.12 -4.73 -18.89
CA PHE A 5 -26.26 -5.07 -19.75
C PHE A 5 -26.90 -3.80 -20.35
N ARG A 6 -27.01 -2.73 -19.56
CA ARG A 6 -27.48 -1.41 -20.04
C ARG A 6 -26.50 -0.78 -21.02
N ALA A 7 -25.19 -0.88 -20.78
CA ALA A 7 -24.17 -0.42 -21.71
C ALA A 7 -24.18 -1.20 -23.04
N GLY A 8 -24.37 -2.52 -23.00
CA GLY A 8 -24.48 -3.37 -24.19
C GLY A 8 -25.73 -3.08 -25.02
N LEU A 9 -26.89 -2.88 -24.38
CA LEU A 9 -28.12 -2.45 -25.04
C LEU A 9 -27.98 -1.05 -25.66
N PHE A 10 -27.30 -0.12 -25.00
CA PHE A 10 -27.01 1.21 -25.56
C PHE A 10 -26.12 1.13 -26.81
N PHE A 11 -25.10 0.27 -26.78
CA PHE A 11 -24.21 0.08 -27.94
C PHE A 11 -24.93 -0.56 -29.13
N LEU A 12 -25.76 -1.57 -28.89
CA LEU A 12 -26.62 -2.18 -29.93
C LEU A 12 -27.61 -1.18 -30.51
N ALA A 13 -28.20 -0.32 -29.69
CA ALA A 13 -29.11 0.73 -30.15
C ALA A 13 -28.38 1.80 -31.00
N MET A 14 -27.16 2.20 -30.62
CA MET A 14 -26.37 3.14 -31.43
C MET A 14 -25.95 2.55 -32.77
N VAL A 15 -25.50 1.29 -32.79
CA VAL A 15 -25.13 0.60 -34.04
C VAL A 15 -26.35 0.41 -34.94
N GLY A 16 -27.52 0.07 -34.38
CA GLY A 16 -28.78 -0.06 -35.12
C GLY A 16 -29.22 1.25 -35.78
N SER A 17 -29.16 2.38 -35.05
CA SER A 17 -29.49 3.70 -35.62
C SER A 17 -28.50 4.16 -36.69
N TYR A 18 -27.24 3.74 -36.61
CA TYR A 18 -26.22 4.12 -37.58
C TYR A 18 -26.35 3.34 -38.90
N ILE A 19 -26.66 2.03 -38.84
CA ILE A 19 -26.88 1.20 -40.04
C ILE A 19 -28.11 1.67 -40.84
N GLY A 20 -29.15 2.18 -40.17
CA GLY A 20 -30.35 2.72 -40.82
C GLY A 20 -30.14 4.03 -41.62
N SER A 21 -29.01 4.73 -41.42
CA SER A 21 -28.73 6.01 -42.07
C SER A 21 -27.80 5.90 -43.28
N LEU A 22 -27.25 4.71 -43.58
CA LEU A 22 -26.39 4.49 -44.74
C LEU A 22 -27.23 4.32 -46.01
N LYS A 23 -27.73 5.44 -46.56
CA LYS A 23 -28.03 5.51 -47.99
C LYS A 23 -26.69 5.53 -48.74
N PHE A 24 -26.30 4.41 -49.32
CA PHE A 24 -25.16 4.30 -50.25
C PHE A 24 -25.44 5.11 -51.52
N GLN A 25 -25.22 6.42 -51.47
CA GLN A 25 -25.29 7.30 -52.62
C GLN A 25 -23.87 7.82 -52.92
N SER A 26 -23.23 7.21 -53.92
CA SER A 26 -21.94 7.56 -54.53
C SER A 26 -20.67 7.31 -53.68
N PRO A 27 -19.70 6.48 -54.14
CA PRO A 27 -18.47 6.21 -53.42
C PRO A 27 -17.49 7.38 -53.52
N ASN A 28 -17.41 8.21 -52.46
CA ASN A 28 -16.31 9.14 -52.26
C ASN A 28 -15.20 8.47 -51.43
N PRO A 29 -13.91 8.68 -51.75
CA PRO A 29 -12.79 8.02 -51.04
C PRO A 29 -12.67 8.42 -49.56
N ALA A 30 -13.23 9.56 -49.16
CA ALA A 30 -13.25 10.01 -47.77
C ALA A 30 -14.18 9.16 -46.88
N ASP A 31 -15.32 8.70 -47.42
CA ASP A 31 -16.29 7.88 -46.68
C ASP A 31 -15.76 6.46 -46.44
N LEU A 32 -14.91 5.96 -47.34
CA LEU A 32 -14.23 4.67 -47.17
C LEU A 32 -13.24 4.68 -45.99
N LEU A 33 -12.58 5.82 -45.78
CA LEU A 33 -11.59 5.99 -44.71
C LEU A 33 -12.27 6.08 -43.33
N VAL A 34 -13.38 6.82 -43.26
CA VAL A 34 -14.17 6.95 -42.02
C VAL A 34 -14.90 5.65 -41.70
N GLY A 35 -15.50 4.99 -42.70
CA GLY A 35 -16.15 3.69 -42.50
C GLY A 35 -15.19 2.59 -42.05
N GLY A 36 -13.97 2.56 -42.61
CA GLY A 36 -12.92 1.61 -42.22
C GLY A 36 -12.46 1.80 -40.77
N ALA A 37 -12.26 3.05 -40.33
CA ALA A 37 -11.84 3.35 -38.96
C ALA A 37 -12.86 2.87 -37.92
N ILE A 38 -14.15 3.03 -38.19
CA ILE A 38 -15.22 2.60 -37.27
C ILE A 38 -15.25 1.07 -37.14
N ILE A 39 -15.12 0.34 -38.25
CA ILE A 39 -15.08 -1.13 -38.23
C ILE A 39 -13.88 -1.61 -37.40
N VAL A 40 -12.70 -1.01 -37.57
CA VAL A 40 -11.50 -1.35 -36.80
C VAL A 40 -11.72 -1.10 -35.31
N VAL A 41 -12.31 0.04 -34.94
CA VAL A 41 -12.63 0.35 -33.53
C VAL A 41 -13.63 -0.65 -32.95
N CYS A 42 -14.69 -1.00 -33.69
CA CYS A 42 -15.67 -2.01 -33.26
C CYS A 42 -15.02 -3.38 -33.05
N VAL A 43 -14.14 -3.82 -33.95
CA VAL A 43 -13.42 -5.10 -33.82
C VAL A 43 -12.49 -5.08 -32.61
N ILE A 44 -11.76 -3.98 -32.36
CA ILE A 44 -10.89 -3.83 -31.17
C ILE A 44 -11.72 -3.91 -29.89
N VAL A 45 -12.85 -3.20 -29.81
CA VAL A 45 -13.72 -3.21 -28.63
C VAL A 45 -14.30 -4.61 -28.39
N LEU A 46 -14.78 -5.29 -29.44
CA LEU A 46 -15.26 -6.67 -29.34
C LEU A 46 -14.16 -7.63 -28.88
N PHE A 47 -12.94 -7.50 -29.40
CA PHE A 47 -11.80 -8.31 -29.00
C PHE A 47 -11.40 -8.09 -27.53
N LEU A 48 -11.38 -6.84 -27.08
CA LEU A 48 -11.11 -6.52 -25.68
C LEU A 48 -12.21 -7.07 -24.77
N PHE A 49 -13.47 -6.98 -25.20
CA PHE A 49 -14.61 -7.52 -24.46
C PHE A 49 -14.56 -9.04 -24.36
N THR A 50 -14.33 -9.77 -25.46
CA THR A 50 -14.20 -11.24 -25.44
C THR A 50 -13.03 -11.70 -24.58
N ARG A 51 -11.87 -11.02 -24.67
CA ARG A 51 -10.69 -11.32 -23.84
C ARG A 51 -10.94 -11.10 -22.35
N ASN A 52 -11.67 -10.05 -21.99
CA ASN A 52 -11.97 -9.75 -20.59
C ASN A 52 -13.11 -10.62 -20.04
N LEU A 53 -14.07 -10.99 -20.90
CA LEU A 53 -15.17 -11.89 -20.57
C LEU A 53 -14.67 -13.32 -20.27
N TRP A 54 -13.68 -13.82 -21.02
CA TRP A 54 -13.05 -15.12 -20.74
C TRP A 54 -12.33 -15.17 -19.38
N LYS A 55 -11.68 -14.07 -18.96
CA LYS A 55 -11.09 -13.96 -17.62
C LYS A 55 -12.15 -14.01 -16.52
N PHE A 56 -13.32 -13.41 -16.76
CA PHE A 56 -14.44 -13.41 -15.82
C PHE A 56 -15.14 -14.78 -15.76
N LEU A 57 -15.45 -15.41 -16.89
CA LEU A 57 -16.06 -16.75 -16.90
C LEU A 57 -15.12 -17.80 -16.29
N GLY A 58 -13.81 -17.71 -16.54
CA GLY A 58 -12.82 -18.58 -15.90
C GLY A 58 -12.80 -18.44 -14.38
N CYS A 59 -12.96 -17.22 -13.87
CA CYS A 59 -13.03 -16.96 -12.42
C CYS A 59 -14.33 -17.49 -11.79
N PHE A 60 -15.46 -17.41 -12.51
CA PHE A 60 -16.72 -17.99 -12.02
C PHE A 60 -16.72 -19.52 -12.03
N ALA A 61 -16.13 -20.15 -13.05
CA ALA A 61 -15.98 -21.61 -13.10
C ALA A 61 -15.07 -22.11 -11.96
N THR A 62 -13.96 -21.42 -11.68
CA THR A 62 -13.05 -21.78 -10.58
C THR A 62 -13.70 -21.51 -9.22
N LEU A 63 -14.41 -20.39 -9.04
CA LEU A 63 -15.17 -20.11 -7.82
C LEU A 63 -16.28 -21.13 -7.59
N GLY A 64 -17.01 -21.54 -8.63
CA GLY A 64 -18.05 -22.57 -8.54
C GLY A 64 -17.48 -23.93 -8.16
N LEU A 65 -16.35 -24.32 -8.74
CA LEU A 65 -15.67 -25.58 -8.41
C LEU A 65 -15.13 -25.56 -6.98
N VAL A 66 -14.51 -24.45 -6.55
CA VAL A 66 -14.04 -24.28 -5.16
C VAL A 66 -15.23 -24.31 -4.18
N ALA A 67 -16.34 -23.65 -4.48
CA ALA A 67 -17.54 -23.69 -3.66
C ALA A 67 -18.15 -25.10 -3.57
N ALA A 68 -18.17 -25.86 -4.68
CA ALA A 68 -18.63 -27.25 -4.70
C ALA A 68 -17.70 -28.18 -3.89
N LEU A 69 -16.38 -27.98 -3.97
CA LEU A 69 -15.41 -28.74 -3.17
C LEU A 69 -15.52 -28.41 -1.67
N ILE A 70 -15.69 -27.13 -1.32
CA ILE A 70 -15.90 -26.69 0.07
C ILE A 70 -17.23 -27.23 0.58
N GLY A 71 -18.31 -27.12 -0.20
CA GLY A 71 -19.62 -27.67 0.15
C GLY A 71 -19.59 -29.19 0.31
N GLY A 72 -18.88 -29.89 -0.58
CA GLY A 72 -18.62 -31.32 -0.47
C GLY A 72 -17.82 -31.69 0.77
N MET A 73 -16.77 -30.93 1.10
CA MET A 73 -16.00 -31.14 2.34
C MET A 73 -16.83 -30.88 3.59
N VAL A 74 -17.67 -29.84 3.61
CA VAL A 74 -18.58 -29.57 4.74
C VAL A 74 -19.60 -30.69 4.91
N LEU A 75 -20.13 -31.24 3.80
CA LEU A 75 -21.03 -32.39 3.83
C LEU A 75 -20.34 -33.68 4.27
N LEU A 76 -19.07 -33.88 3.91
CA LEU A 76 -18.30 -35.07 4.30
C LEU A 76 -17.78 -34.99 5.75
N VAL A 77 -17.47 -33.80 6.25
CA VAL A 77 -17.08 -33.58 7.66
C VAL A 77 -18.31 -33.60 8.58
N SER A 78 -19.52 -33.40 8.05
CA SER A 78 -20.79 -33.49 8.80
C SER A 78 -21.39 -34.89 8.77
N GLY A 79 -20.57 -35.90 9.05
CA GLY A 79 -21.07 -37.20 9.48
C GLY A 79 -21.61 -37.12 10.91
N SER A 80 -22.92 -36.89 11.03
CA SER A 80 -23.76 -37.05 12.25
C SER A 80 -23.34 -36.30 13.53
N ASN A 81 -24.21 -35.35 13.93
CA ASN A 81 -24.32 -34.66 15.24
C ASN A 81 -23.66 -33.27 15.36
N MET A 82 -24.25 -32.24 14.73
CA MET A 82 -24.29 -30.86 15.28
C MET A 82 -25.20 -29.97 14.42
N VAL A 83 -26.51 -29.97 14.66
CA VAL A 83 -27.46 -29.02 14.02
C VAL A 83 -28.25 -28.20 15.05
N GLU A 84 -28.07 -28.41 16.36
CA GLU A 84 -28.82 -27.62 17.35
C GLU A 84 -28.13 -26.32 17.80
N ASN A 85 -26.84 -26.11 17.50
CA ASN A 85 -26.08 -25.01 18.13
C ASN A 85 -25.83 -23.76 17.26
N VAL A 86 -26.19 -23.78 15.98
CA VAL A 86 -25.91 -22.67 15.05
C VAL A 86 -27.12 -21.75 14.87
N THR A 87 -28.33 -22.27 15.05
CA THR A 87 -29.58 -21.49 14.97
C THR A 87 -29.76 -20.56 16.18
N ALA A 88 -29.18 -20.90 17.34
CA ALA A 88 -29.26 -20.10 18.57
C ALA A 88 -28.40 -18.82 18.55
N LEU A 89 -27.42 -18.72 17.65
CA LEU A 89 -26.54 -17.54 17.54
C LEU A 89 -27.18 -16.38 16.74
N PHE A 90 -28.26 -16.63 15.99
CA PHE A 90 -28.90 -15.62 15.14
C PHE A 90 -30.23 -15.07 15.68
N THR A 91 -30.70 -15.52 16.85
CA THR A 91 -32.00 -15.12 17.43
C THR A 91 -31.92 -14.56 18.86
N ASN A 92 -30.83 -13.89 19.26
CA ASN A 92 -30.86 -13.09 20.49
C ASN A 92 -31.29 -11.65 20.21
N LYS A 93 -32.59 -11.51 19.93
CA LYS A 93 -33.32 -10.24 19.94
C LYS A 93 -34.05 -10.12 21.27
N GLY A 94 -33.37 -9.50 22.24
CA GLY A 94 -33.90 -8.79 23.40
C GLY A 94 -34.76 -9.55 24.41
N LYS A 95 -34.43 -9.40 25.70
CA LYS A 95 -35.34 -8.83 26.70
C LYS A 95 -34.71 -8.70 28.08
N THR A 96 -34.93 -7.51 28.63
CA THR A 96 -34.84 -7.11 30.03
C THR A 96 -35.68 -8.00 30.94
N ALA A 97 -35.10 -8.40 32.08
CA ALA A 97 -35.72 -8.72 33.38
C ALA A 97 -34.52 -9.14 34.28
N GLU A 98 -34.01 -8.36 35.23
CA GLU A 98 -34.64 -7.95 36.50
C GLU A 98 -35.44 -9.09 37.14
N GLU A 99 -34.77 -9.94 37.91
CA GLU A 99 -35.37 -10.55 39.09
C GLU A 99 -34.30 -10.80 40.16
N ALA A 100 -34.62 -10.33 41.37
CA ALA A 100 -33.76 -10.27 42.55
C ALA A 100 -33.79 -11.57 43.36
N GLN A 101 -32.69 -11.90 44.05
CA GLN A 101 -32.61 -12.70 45.30
C GLN A 101 -31.13 -12.95 45.70
N PRO A 102 -30.80 -13.31 46.95
CA PRO A 102 -30.85 -12.51 48.17
C PRO A 102 -29.43 -12.26 48.75
N ALA A 103 -29.31 -11.23 49.59
CA ALA A 103 -28.06 -10.88 50.27
C ALA A 103 -27.63 -11.92 51.33
N LEU A 104 -26.34 -12.26 51.33
CA LEU A 104 -25.61 -12.89 52.45
C LEU A 104 -24.17 -12.35 52.47
N PRO A 105 -23.48 -12.37 53.62
CA PRO A 105 -23.06 -11.21 54.41
C PRO A 105 -21.79 -10.51 53.86
N SER A 106 -21.78 -9.19 54.01
CA SER A 106 -20.65 -8.31 53.73
C SER A 106 -19.39 -8.67 54.53
N GLN A 107 -18.34 -9.09 53.84
CA GLN A 107 -16.98 -9.00 54.37
C GLN A 107 -16.43 -7.57 54.16
N PRO A 108 -15.62 -7.02 55.08
CA PRO A 108 -15.07 -5.69 54.92
C PRO A 108 -14.02 -5.69 53.79
N VAL A 109 -14.40 -5.14 52.63
CA VAL A 109 -13.46 -4.88 51.52
C VAL A 109 -12.63 -3.65 51.89
N ASN A 110 -11.35 -3.91 52.13
CA ASN A 110 -10.30 -2.91 52.28
C ASN A 110 -10.12 -2.13 50.96
N PRO A 111 -10.20 -0.78 50.93
CA PRO A 111 -10.25 -0.03 49.68
C PRO A 111 -8.86 0.23 49.09
N GLN A 112 -8.09 -0.80 48.69
CA GLN A 112 -6.88 -0.61 47.89
C GLN A 112 -6.56 -1.81 46.99
N THR A 113 -7.05 -1.79 45.75
CA THR A 113 -6.34 -2.30 44.57
C THR A 113 -7.07 -1.83 43.32
N GLY A 114 -6.80 -0.58 42.91
CA GLY A 114 -7.08 -0.18 41.54
C GLY A 114 -6.26 -1.06 40.60
N MET A 115 -6.93 -1.66 39.61
CA MET A 115 -6.25 -2.27 38.47
C MET A 115 -5.30 -1.22 37.88
N PRO A 116 -4.05 -1.57 37.47
CA PRO A 116 -3.18 -0.60 36.84
C PRO A 116 -3.85 -0.09 35.56
N GLN A 117 -4.32 1.16 35.59
CA GLN A 117 -4.72 1.88 34.38
C GLN A 117 -3.49 1.92 33.49
N GLN A 118 -3.51 1.15 32.39
CA GLN A 118 -2.53 1.29 31.32
C GLN A 118 -2.57 2.75 30.88
N ALA A 119 -1.49 3.48 31.14
CA ALA A 119 -1.37 4.86 30.70
C ALA A 119 -1.62 4.91 29.19
N ALA A 120 -2.66 5.66 28.79
CA ALA A 120 -2.96 5.83 27.38
C ALA A 120 -1.73 6.41 26.68
N GLN A 121 -1.23 5.71 25.66
CA GLN A 121 -0.09 6.19 24.88
C GLN A 121 -0.44 7.53 24.23
N PRO A 122 0.44 8.55 24.28
CA PRO A 122 0.15 9.84 23.71
C PRO A 122 -0.07 9.70 22.19
N VAL A 123 -1.14 10.35 21.70
CA VAL A 123 -1.53 10.30 20.29
C VAL A 123 -1.24 11.65 19.64
N LEU A 124 -0.51 11.62 18.53
CA LEU A 124 -0.26 12.78 17.67
C LEU A 124 -1.15 12.68 16.42
N GLN A 125 -1.97 13.70 16.18
CA GLN A 125 -2.80 13.79 14.97
C GLN A 125 -2.47 15.06 14.20
N GLY A 126 -2.44 14.96 12.88
CA GLY A 126 -2.23 16.13 12.03
C GLY A 126 -1.88 15.79 10.59
N ASN A 127 -1.67 16.83 9.81
CA ASN A 127 -1.23 16.69 8.43
C ASN A 127 0.29 16.50 8.37
N VAL A 128 0.72 15.78 7.34
CA VAL A 128 2.15 15.57 7.08
C VAL A 128 2.70 16.76 6.29
N SER A 129 3.66 17.48 6.86
CA SER A 129 4.28 18.64 6.22
C SER A 129 5.47 18.28 5.34
N LYS A 130 6.14 17.16 5.64
CA LYS A 130 7.32 16.70 4.91
C LYS A 130 7.50 15.19 5.02
N ILE A 131 7.83 14.54 3.91
CA ILE A 131 8.30 13.15 3.86
C ILE A 131 9.83 13.16 3.72
N LEU A 132 10.52 12.39 4.57
CA LEU A 132 11.98 12.28 4.57
C LEU A 132 12.45 10.92 4.01
N ALA A 133 11.71 9.86 4.29
CA ALA A 133 11.91 8.50 3.80
C ALA A 133 10.59 7.71 3.92
N GLY A 134 10.52 6.49 3.39
CA GLY A 134 9.32 5.64 3.51
C GLY A 134 8.94 5.22 4.93
N ASP A 135 9.78 5.52 5.92
CA ASP A 135 9.51 5.30 7.35
C ASP A 135 9.58 6.59 8.17
N ARG A 136 9.87 7.75 7.57
CA ARG A 136 10.13 9.01 8.29
C ARG A 136 9.45 10.21 7.67
N PHE A 137 8.76 10.97 8.49
CA PHE A 137 8.01 12.14 8.06
C PHE A 137 7.79 13.11 9.22
N VAL A 138 7.22 14.28 8.92
CA VAL A 138 6.98 15.34 9.91
C VAL A 138 5.49 15.61 10.03
N VAL A 139 4.97 15.54 11.25
CA VAL A 139 3.58 15.86 11.60
C VAL A 139 3.57 17.04 12.55
N ASN A 140 2.92 18.14 12.17
CA ASN A 140 2.87 19.36 12.99
C ASN A 140 4.25 19.84 13.50
N GLY A 141 5.29 19.69 12.67
CA GLY A 141 6.68 20.04 13.03
C GLY A 141 7.42 19.00 13.86
N MET A 142 6.76 17.95 14.34
CA MET A 142 7.38 16.85 15.08
C MET A 142 7.89 15.78 14.11
N PRO A 143 9.18 15.40 14.17
CA PRO A 143 9.70 14.29 13.37
C PRO A 143 9.17 12.96 13.92
N VAL A 144 8.59 12.16 13.04
CA VAL A 144 8.01 10.85 13.32
C VAL A 144 8.74 9.80 12.50
N ARG A 145 9.04 8.66 13.13
CA ARG A 145 9.43 7.43 12.45
C ARG A 145 8.42 6.34 12.74
N LEU A 146 8.07 5.57 11.71
CA LEU A 146 7.22 4.40 11.86
C LEU A 146 7.93 3.36 12.73
N TYR A 147 7.28 2.99 13.83
CA TYR A 147 7.78 2.01 14.78
C TYR A 147 7.83 0.62 14.14
N GLY A 148 8.92 -0.12 14.33
CA GLY A 148 9.00 -1.53 13.93
C GLY A 148 9.35 -1.81 12.46
N ILE A 149 9.64 -0.78 11.67
CA ILE A 149 10.05 -0.92 10.27
C ILE A 149 11.24 -0.02 9.95
N ALA A 150 11.93 -0.30 8.85
CA ALA A 150 12.94 0.58 8.28
C ALA A 150 12.76 0.67 6.76
N ALA A 151 12.86 1.88 6.20
CA ALA A 151 12.80 2.11 4.77
C ALA A 151 14.15 2.58 4.21
N PRO A 152 14.44 2.33 2.91
CA PRO A 152 15.59 2.93 2.24
C PRO A 152 15.54 4.45 2.36
N VAL A 153 16.70 5.05 2.57
CA VAL A 153 16.80 6.52 2.71
C VAL A 153 17.07 7.16 1.36
N ALA A 154 16.63 8.41 1.16
CA ALA A 154 16.87 9.13 -0.09
C ALA A 154 18.35 9.09 -0.52
N GLY A 155 18.61 8.80 -1.80
CA GLY A 155 19.94 8.61 -2.35
C GLY A 155 20.48 7.18 -2.25
N GLN A 156 19.77 6.27 -1.57
CA GLN A 156 20.11 4.85 -1.57
C GLN A 156 19.75 4.23 -2.94
N SER A 157 20.75 3.62 -3.59
CA SER A 157 20.57 2.92 -4.86
C SER A 157 20.27 1.43 -4.64
N CYS A 158 19.30 0.90 -5.38
CA CYS A 158 18.96 -0.53 -5.47
C CYS A 158 18.93 -0.96 -6.94
N THR A 159 18.73 -2.25 -7.23
CA THR A 159 18.47 -2.76 -8.58
C THR A 159 17.08 -3.35 -8.72
N ASP A 160 16.44 -3.13 -9.87
CA ASP A 160 15.12 -3.68 -10.19
C ASP A 160 15.20 -5.14 -10.72
N ALA A 161 14.06 -5.70 -11.13
CA ALA A 161 13.99 -7.05 -11.70
C ALA A 161 14.79 -7.23 -13.00
N HIS A 162 15.18 -6.14 -13.67
CA HIS A 162 16.02 -6.11 -14.85
C HIS A 162 17.47 -5.72 -14.53
N ASN A 163 17.83 -5.72 -13.25
CA ASN A 163 19.13 -5.34 -12.73
C ASN A 163 19.54 -3.88 -13.03
N ARG A 164 18.56 -2.98 -13.24
CA ARG A 164 18.80 -1.56 -13.48
C ARG A 164 18.85 -0.82 -12.16
N ALA A 165 19.85 0.05 -12.00
CA ALA A 165 20.00 0.86 -10.81
C ALA A 165 18.93 1.97 -10.73
N TYR A 166 18.37 2.19 -9.54
CA TYR A 166 17.43 3.28 -9.26
C TYR A 166 17.53 3.74 -7.80
N ASP A 167 17.10 4.98 -7.52
CA ASP A 167 17.01 5.52 -6.15
C ASP A 167 15.78 4.94 -5.45
N CYS A 168 15.95 3.80 -4.80
CA CYS A 168 14.90 3.13 -4.06
C CYS A 168 14.45 3.90 -2.81
N GLY A 169 15.31 4.74 -2.25
CA GLY A 169 14.96 5.66 -1.16
C GLY A 169 13.93 6.69 -1.58
N TYR A 170 14.15 7.32 -2.74
CA TYR A 170 13.21 8.26 -3.33
C TYR A 170 11.87 7.59 -3.66
N VAL A 171 11.90 6.40 -4.27
CA VAL A 171 10.67 5.68 -4.61
C VAL A 171 9.90 5.29 -3.34
N SER A 172 10.58 4.77 -2.32
CA SER A 172 9.94 4.42 -1.04
C SER A 172 9.30 5.63 -0.36
N ALA A 173 10.00 6.78 -0.32
CA ALA A 173 9.44 8.03 0.20
C ALA A 173 8.18 8.48 -0.58
N ARG A 174 8.23 8.41 -1.91
CA ARG A 174 7.08 8.77 -2.77
C ARG A 174 5.89 7.84 -2.50
N ARG A 175 6.11 6.54 -2.28
CA ARG A 175 5.04 5.59 -1.96
C ARG A 175 4.33 5.93 -0.66
N LEU A 176 5.09 6.28 0.38
CA LEU A 176 4.49 6.76 1.63
C LEU A 176 3.65 8.04 1.39
N GLN A 177 4.17 8.98 0.60
CA GLN A 177 3.44 10.19 0.24
C GLN A 177 2.12 9.88 -0.51
N GLU A 178 2.15 8.95 -1.46
CA GLU A 178 0.97 8.52 -2.22
C GLU A 178 -0.08 7.86 -1.33
N ILE A 179 0.35 7.04 -0.36
CA ILE A 179 -0.54 6.37 0.60
C ILE A 179 -1.21 7.39 1.53
N ILE A 180 -0.47 8.40 1.99
CA ILE A 180 -1.00 9.43 2.89
C ILE A 180 -1.89 10.42 2.12
N GLY A 181 -1.53 10.76 0.89
CA GLY A 181 -2.28 11.70 0.07
C GLY A 181 -2.44 13.06 0.76
N SER A 182 -3.69 13.53 0.85
CA SER A 182 -4.08 14.77 1.54
C SER A 182 -4.63 14.52 2.94
N ASP A 183 -4.62 13.28 3.43
CA ASP A 183 -5.27 12.90 4.67
C ASP A 183 -4.42 13.21 5.89
N SER A 184 -5.09 13.40 7.03
CA SER A 184 -4.41 13.50 8.33
C SER A 184 -4.00 12.12 8.84
N VAL A 185 -2.83 12.04 9.45
CA VAL A 185 -2.35 10.82 10.12
C VAL A 185 -2.70 10.84 11.61
N SER A 186 -2.88 9.65 12.19
CA SER A 186 -2.99 9.44 13.64
C SER A 186 -1.89 8.51 14.10
N CYS A 187 -0.99 9.01 14.94
CA CYS A 187 0.20 8.32 15.40
C CYS A 187 0.14 8.04 16.90
N LYS A 188 0.14 6.76 17.29
CA LYS A 188 0.30 6.33 18.69
C LYS A 188 1.78 6.27 19.00
N ILE A 189 2.26 7.18 19.83
CA ILE A 189 3.68 7.31 20.18
C ILE A 189 4.05 6.20 21.16
N MET A 190 5.10 5.44 20.83
CA MET A 190 5.59 4.34 21.67
C MET A 190 6.79 4.79 22.51
N ASN A 191 7.72 5.54 21.90
CA ASN A 191 8.85 6.17 22.58
C ASN A 191 9.43 7.30 21.71
N GLN A 192 10.52 7.90 22.18
CA GLN A 192 11.33 8.85 21.44
C GLN A 192 12.77 8.32 21.34
N ASN A 193 13.39 8.42 20.17
CA ASN A 193 14.78 8.01 20.01
C ASN A 193 15.77 9.14 20.40
N ASN A 194 17.06 8.82 20.49
CA ASN A 194 18.10 9.79 20.87
C ASN A 194 18.28 10.94 19.86
N GLN A 195 17.72 10.80 18.65
CA GLN A 195 17.74 11.83 17.61
C GLN A 195 16.53 12.78 17.71
N GLY A 196 15.66 12.56 18.70
CA GLY A 196 14.47 13.37 18.93
C GLY A 196 13.25 12.94 18.08
N GLU A 197 13.36 11.89 17.26
CA GLU A 197 12.23 11.38 16.48
C GLU A 197 11.26 10.60 17.39
N LEU A 198 9.96 10.86 17.23
CA LEU A 198 8.90 10.07 17.87
C LEU A 198 8.76 8.74 17.13
N MET A 199 9.01 7.61 17.80
CA MET A 199 8.73 6.31 17.21
C MET A 199 7.26 5.98 17.46
N ALA A 200 6.48 5.86 16.40
CA ALA A 200 5.03 5.73 16.51
C ALA A 200 4.46 4.70 15.54
N ALA A 201 3.38 4.04 15.94
CA ALA A 201 2.50 3.32 15.03
C ALA A 201 1.47 4.31 14.48
N CYS A 202 1.49 4.55 13.17
CA CYS A 202 0.67 5.56 12.53
C CYS A 202 -0.33 4.96 11.56
N SER A 203 -1.52 5.54 11.51
CA SER A 203 -2.57 5.16 10.56
C SER A 203 -3.10 6.35 9.78
N VAL A 204 -3.58 6.08 8.57
CA VAL A 204 -4.46 6.96 7.80
C VAL A 204 -5.81 6.28 7.73
N SER A 205 -6.85 6.94 8.23
CA SER A 205 -8.15 6.30 8.47
C SER A 205 -7.98 4.99 9.27
N SER A 206 -8.38 3.85 8.71
CA SER A 206 -8.24 2.51 9.31
C SER A 206 -6.98 1.74 8.88
N PHE A 207 -6.13 2.30 8.02
CA PHE A 207 -4.97 1.61 7.46
C PHE A 207 -3.70 1.91 8.25
N ASP A 208 -3.02 0.87 8.72
CA ASP A 208 -1.70 0.97 9.34
C ASP A 208 -0.64 1.25 8.27
N LEU A 209 0.02 2.41 8.38
CA LEU A 209 1.02 2.84 7.40
C LEU A 209 2.23 1.90 7.35
N GLY A 210 2.64 1.38 8.50
CA GLY A 210 3.79 0.47 8.55
C GLY A 210 3.48 -0.86 7.86
N ALA A 211 2.30 -1.41 8.11
CA ALA A 211 1.82 -2.62 7.44
C ALA A 211 1.75 -2.43 5.92
N VAL A 212 1.15 -1.35 5.45
CA VAL A 212 1.02 -1.06 4.00
C VAL A 212 2.39 -0.90 3.34
N MET A 213 3.31 -0.15 3.97
CA MET A 213 4.66 0.06 3.42
C MET A 213 5.46 -1.24 3.32
N VAL A 214 5.38 -2.09 4.35
CA VAL A 214 6.08 -3.38 4.37
C VAL A 214 5.46 -4.37 3.36
N GLU A 215 4.13 -4.47 3.32
CA GLU A 215 3.42 -5.37 2.40
C GLU A 215 3.65 -5.00 0.93
N ALA A 216 3.70 -3.70 0.63
CA ALA A 216 4.04 -3.20 -0.70
C ALA A 216 5.53 -3.35 -1.06
N GLY A 217 6.36 -3.80 -0.11
CA GLY A 217 7.78 -4.04 -0.30
C GLY A 217 8.64 -2.77 -0.31
N TRP A 218 8.15 -1.66 0.24
CA TRP A 218 8.89 -0.38 0.30
C TRP A 218 9.51 -0.10 1.67
N ALA A 219 9.32 -0.99 2.64
CA ALA A 219 9.99 -1.02 3.92
C ALA A 219 10.25 -2.47 4.37
N ILE A 220 11.16 -2.63 5.33
CA ILE A 220 11.59 -3.91 5.91
C ILE A 220 11.10 -3.96 7.35
N ALA A 221 10.57 -5.10 7.80
CA ALA A 221 10.19 -5.28 9.19
C ALA A 221 11.43 -5.37 10.09
N LEU A 222 11.29 -4.93 11.35
CA LEU A 222 12.32 -5.04 12.39
C LEU A 222 11.85 -5.98 13.50
N PRO A 223 12.04 -7.32 13.37
CA PRO A 223 11.51 -8.31 14.32
C PRO A 223 12.07 -8.14 15.74
N ASN A 224 13.27 -7.58 15.86
CA ASN A 224 13.90 -7.24 17.14
C ASN A 224 13.22 -6.07 17.87
N ILE A 225 12.45 -5.26 17.15
CA ILE A 225 11.63 -4.18 17.71
C ILE A 225 10.20 -4.67 17.94
N THR A 226 9.60 -5.29 16.92
CA THR A 226 8.27 -5.91 17.03
C THR A 226 8.03 -6.93 15.92
N PRO A 227 7.39 -8.08 16.21
CA PRO A 227 7.13 -9.11 15.21
C PRO A 227 5.91 -8.80 14.32
N ILE A 228 5.11 -7.77 14.61
CA ILE A 228 3.79 -7.56 13.97
C ILE A 228 3.87 -7.36 12.45
N TYR A 229 4.98 -6.84 11.93
CA TYR A 229 5.14 -6.57 10.50
C TYR A 229 5.76 -7.74 9.71
N VAL A 230 6.22 -8.79 10.39
CA VAL A 230 6.87 -9.95 9.75
C VAL A 230 5.98 -10.65 8.73
N PRO A 231 4.68 -10.91 9.00
CA PRO A 231 3.81 -11.55 8.01
C PRO A 231 3.64 -10.72 6.72
N TYR A 232 3.61 -9.39 6.84
CA TYR A 232 3.51 -8.47 5.71
C TYR A 232 4.77 -8.52 4.84
N GLU A 233 5.95 -8.59 5.47
CA GLU A 233 7.21 -8.70 4.76
C GLU A 233 7.31 -10.06 4.03
N GLN A 234 6.89 -11.15 4.66
CA GLN A 234 6.83 -12.47 4.04
C GLN A 234 5.98 -12.44 2.76
N LYS A 235 4.82 -11.77 2.81
CA LYS A 235 3.95 -11.59 1.64
C LYS A 235 4.62 -10.74 0.56
N ALA A 236 5.30 -9.66 0.92
CA ALA A 236 6.05 -8.83 -0.03
C ALA A 236 7.16 -9.62 -0.73
N ARG A 237 7.91 -10.44 0.01
CA ARG A 237 8.95 -11.35 -0.50
C ARG A 237 8.38 -12.37 -1.47
N GLN A 238 7.30 -13.07 -1.08
CA GLN A 238 6.63 -14.06 -1.92
C GLN A 238 6.13 -13.46 -3.24
N ASN A 239 5.62 -12.24 -3.19
CA ASN A 239 5.10 -11.53 -4.35
C ASN A 239 6.17 -10.79 -5.16
N LYS A 240 7.45 -10.82 -4.73
CA LYS A 240 8.54 -10.01 -5.30
C LYS A 240 8.14 -8.53 -5.44
N ALA A 241 7.51 -7.98 -4.40
CA ALA A 241 7.00 -6.61 -4.40
C ALA A 241 8.09 -5.59 -4.04
N GLY A 242 8.06 -4.41 -4.67
CA GLY A 242 8.93 -3.29 -4.33
C GLY A 242 10.40 -3.68 -4.35
N LEU A 243 11.10 -3.50 -3.23
CA LEU A 243 12.52 -3.85 -3.08
C LEU A 243 12.81 -5.33 -3.37
N TRP A 244 11.83 -6.22 -3.14
CA TRP A 244 11.98 -7.67 -3.34
C TRP A 244 11.90 -8.10 -4.81
N GLU A 245 11.69 -7.17 -5.75
CA GLU A 245 11.73 -7.46 -7.19
C GLU A 245 13.15 -7.63 -7.73
N GLY A 246 14.14 -7.01 -7.06
CA GLY A 246 15.55 -7.05 -7.45
C GLY A 246 16.47 -7.18 -6.24
N GLN A 247 17.60 -6.46 -6.25
CA GLN A 247 18.61 -6.55 -5.19
C GLN A 247 18.75 -5.21 -4.47
N PHE A 248 18.92 -5.29 -3.15
CA PHE A 248 19.14 -4.13 -2.32
C PHE A 248 19.98 -4.49 -1.11
N GLN A 249 20.72 -3.51 -0.63
CA GLN A 249 21.33 -3.53 0.69
C GLN A 249 20.31 -3.02 1.70
N THR A 250 20.30 -3.56 2.92
CA THR A 250 19.36 -3.08 3.94
C THR A 250 19.66 -1.62 4.33
N PRO A 251 18.67 -0.83 4.81
CA PRO A 251 18.89 0.57 5.13
C PRO A 251 20.00 0.82 6.16
N TRP A 252 20.15 -0.05 7.16
CA TRP A 252 21.18 0.08 8.19
C TRP A 252 22.59 -0.22 7.67
N GLU A 253 22.72 -1.24 6.81
CA GLU A 253 24.00 -1.56 6.15
C GLU A 253 24.44 -0.42 5.23
N TRP A 254 23.52 0.13 4.43
CA TRP A 254 23.81 1.25 3.54
C TRP A 254 24.27 2.48 4.32
N GLN A 255 23.54 2.85 5.37
CA GLN A 255 23.91 3.99 6.22
C GLN A 255 25.25 3.77 6.92
N ALA A 256 25.56 2.56 7.39
CA ALA A 256 26.86 2.24 7.99
C ALA A 256 28.00 2.42 6.97
N GLN A 257 27.80 1.98 5.74
CA GLN A 257 28.76 2.17 4.65
C GLN A 257 28.95 3.67 4.33
N GLN A 258 27.87 4.44 4.23
CA GLN A 258 27.98 5.89 3.97
C GLN A 258 28.72 6.64 5.08
N ARG A 259 28.50 6.28 6.36
CA ARG A 259 29.27 6.87 7.48
C ARG A 259 30.76 6.61 7.33
N GLN A 260 31.16 5.39 6.99
CA GLN A 260 32.58 5.06 6.78
C GLN A 260 33.18 5.83 5.60
N ILE A 261 32.45 5.97 4.49
CA ILE A 261 32.89 6.77 3.34
C ILE A 261 33.11 8.22 3.76
N GLN A 262 32.17 8.81 4.50
CA GLN A 262 32.26 10.17 4.99
C GLN A 262 33.44 10.37 5.96
N GLU A 263 33.66 9.43 6.88
CA GLU A 263 34.80 9.44 7.81
C GLU A 263 36.14 9.29 7.09
N ARG A 264 36.20 8.52 6.01
CA ARG A 264 37.41 8.42 5.18
C ARG A 264 37.62 9.72 4.40
N ALA A 265 36.57 10.27 3.82
CA ALA A 265 36.62 11.52 3.08
C ALA A 265 37.06 12.70 3.96
N SER A 266 36.60 12.77 5.21
CA SER A 266 37.00 13.83 6.16
C SER A 266 38.48 13.75 6.57
N LYS A 267 39.11 12.58 6.44
CA LYS A 267 40.54 12.39 6.70
C LYS A 267 41.43 12.75 5.51
N ILE A 268 40.87 12.89 4.31
CA ILE A 268 41.63 13.29 3.12
C ILE A 268 41.88 14.80 3.20
N GLN A 269 43.15 15.18 3.37
CA GLN A 269 43.55 16.57 3.22
C GLN A 269 43.59 16.90 1.73
N VAL A 270 42.60 17.66 1.25
CA VAL A 270 42.61 18.18 -0.12
C VAL A 270 43.63 19.32 -0.18
N PRO A 271 44.72 19.21 -0.97
CA PRO A 271 45.66 20.30 -1.13
C PRO A 271 44.91 21.53 -1.65
N LYS A 272 45.11 22.67 -1.00
CA LYS A 272 44.52 23.94 -1.45
C LYS A 272 45.20 24.36 -2.75
N VAL A 273 44.69 23.89 -3.88
CA VAL A 273 45.14 24.34 -5.19
C VAL A 273 44.70 25.79 -5.33
N SER A 274 45.65 26.71 -5.30
CA SER A 274 45.38 28.12 -5.65
C SER A 274 45.01 28.18 -7.13
N LEU A 275 43.82 28.71 -7.42
CA LEU A 275 43.44 29.04 -8.80
C LEU A 275 44.47 30.05 -9.34
N PRO A 276 45.02 29.83 -10.55
CA PRO A 276 45.97 30.76 -11.13
C PRO A 276 45.30 32.13 -11.31
N THR A 277 45.78 33.13 -10.59
CA THR A 277 45.28 34.52 -10.57
C THR A 277 45.55 35.27 -11.88
N LYS A 278 46.33 34.69 -12.80
CA LYS A 278 46.64 35.32 -14.07
C LYS A 278 45.52 35.04 -15.06
N LYS A 279 44.67 36.04 -15.30
CA LYS A 279 43.73 36.09 -16.43
C LYS A 279 44.55 35.88 -17.71
N ARG A 280 44.63 34.63 -18.20
CA ARG A 280 45.17 34.37 -19.53
C ARG A 280 44.25 35.11 -20.48
N LYS A 281 44.81 36.04 -21.28
CA LYS A 281 44.07 36.64 -22.39
C LYS A 281 43.47 35.50 -23.19
N SER A 282 42.16 35.53 -23.35
CA SER A 282 41.45 34.59 -24.20
C SER A 282 41.98 34.77 -25.62
N ILE A 283 42.09 33.69 -26.38
CA ILE A 283 42.43 33.78 -27.81
C ILE A 283 41.38 34.63 -28.55
N PHE A 284 40.16 34.72 -28.00
CA PHE A 284 39.08 35.57 -28.49
C PHE A 284 39.22 37.05 -28.13
N ASP A 285 40.19 37.45 -27.29
CA ASP A 285 40.43 38.86 -26.97
C ASP A 285 41.21 39.61 -28.07
N ASN A 286 41.60 38.94 -29.17
CA ASN A 286 42.31 39.52 -30.32
C ASN A 286 41.59 39.28 -31.68
N LEU A 287 40.28 38.97 -31.67
CA LEU A 287 39.46 38.92 -32.88
C LEU A 287 38.61 40.18 -33.01
#